data_AF-A0A8S9GNQ2-F1
#
_entry.id   AF-A0A8S9GNQ2-F1
#
_cell.length_a   1.000
_cell.length_b   1.000
_cell.length_c   1.000
_cell.angle_alpha   90.00
_cell.angle_beta   90.00
_cell.angle_gamma   90.00
#
_symmetry.space_group_name_H-M   'P 1'
#
loop_
_entity.id
_entity.type
_entity.pdbx_description
1 polymer ?
#
loop_
_entity_poly.entity_id
_entity_poly.type
_entity_poly.pdbx_seq_one_letter_code
_entity_poly.pdbx_strand_id
1 'polypeptide(L)'
;MCLYVTSKKDQEQYWVDQTKPYRYITVPEFASKFKTFHVGTKLSNELSVPFDKSKGHKAALVFDKYSVKKSELLKTCWDKEWMLMKRNSFFYVFKTVQIIIIAAILSTVFLRTEMNTRNVADGNMYMGALLFGLIVNMFNGLAEMAMTIQRLPVFYKQRDLLFHPPWTYTLPTFLLGIPISIFETTAWMVVTYYSIGLAPEAERFFKQFLIIFLIQQMAAGIFRFIASICRTMTIANTGGMLALLVVFLTGGFLLPRREIPVWWRWAFWASPLSYGFNAISVNELFAPRWMNKLSSDNTTRLGTTMLNMWDVFDDENWYWIGIGGLFGFAVLFNGLFTLALSYLDPLGKPQAILPKEEDESKKEIPMENVSTKKGMVLPFTPLALSFDDVKYFVDMPAEMRDQGVQETRLQLLKGVTSTFRPGVLTALMGVSGAGKTTLMDVLAGRKTGGYIEGDIRVSGFPKKQETFARISGYCEQTDIHSPQVTVRESLIFSAFLRLAKEVSKEEKMMFVDQVMELVELVDLKDAIVGLPGVTGLSTEQRKRLTIAVELVANPSIIFMDEPTSGLDARAAAIVMRAVQNIYC
;
A
#
# COMPACT_ATOMS: atom_id res chain seq x y z
N MET A 1 8.90 -33.33 -18.71
CA MET A 1 8.97 -34.54 -19.57
C MET A 1 7.63 -35.27 -19.73
N CYS A 2 6.76 -35.39 -18.71
CA CYS A 2 5.51 -36.18 -18.85
C CYS A 2 4.43 -35.62 -19.80
N LEU A 3 4.31 -34.29 -19.96
CA LEU A 3 3.27 -33.70 -20.83
C LEU A 3 3.46 -34.01 -22.32
N TYR A 4 4.70 -34.28 -22.76
CA TYR A 4 4.99 -34.60 -24.15
C TYR A 4 4.52 -36.01 -24.55
N VAL A 5 4.24 -36.92 -23.61
CA VAL A 5 3.95 -38.33 -23.94
C VAL A 5 2.44 -38.63 -23.99
N THR A 6 1.58 -37.67 -23.65
CA THR A 6 0.11 -37.85 -23.62
C THR A 6 -0.60 -37.40 -24.91
N SER A 7 0.11 -36.74 -25.82
CA SER A 7 -0.40 -36.30 -27.13
C SER A 7 -0.28 -37.42 -28.17
N LYS A 8 -1.30 -37.59 -29.01
CA LYS A 8 -1.31 -38.63 -30.07
C LYS A 8 -0.18 -38.45 -31.08
N LYS A 9 0.26 -37.21 -31.33
CA LYS A 9 1.35 -36.90 -32.28
C LYS A 9 2.73 -37.15 -31.70
N ASP A 10 2.87 -37.00 -30.39
CA ASP A 10 4.16 -37.06 -29.72
C ASP A 10 4.44 -38.44 -29.12
N GLN A 11 3.39 -39.18 -28.73
CA GLN A 11 3.53 -40.53 -28.14
C GLN A 11 4.21 -41.54 -29.09
N GLU A 12 4.05 -41.37 -30.41
CA GLU A 12 4.71 -42.20 -31.42
C GLU A 12 6.25 -42.06 -31.36
N GLN A 13 6.77 -40.88 -31.06
CA GLN A 13 8.20 -40.59 -31.00
C GLN A 13 8.91 -41.31 -29.84
N TYR A 14 8.15 -41.66 -28.80
CA TYR A 14 8.64 -42.34 -27.60
C TYR A 14 8.28 -43.83 -27.58
N TRP A 15 7.81 -44.39 -28.71
CA TRP A 15 7.47 -45.79 -28.82
C TRP A 15 8.74 -46.66 -28.95
N VAL A 16 9.18 -47.23 -27.84
CA VAL A 16 10.44 -47.98 -27.76
C VAL A 16 10.35 -49.34 -28.46
N ASP A 17 9.19 -50.00 -28.41
CA ASP A 17 9.02 -51.35 -28.93
C ASP A 17 8.62 -51.34 -30.41
N GLN A 18 9.62 -51.26 -31.29
CA GLN A 18 9.45 -51.25 -32.75
C GLN A 18 8.86 -52.57 -33.31
N THR A 19 8.76 -53.64 -32.50
CA THR A 19 8.16 -54.91 -32.94
C THR A 19 6.62 -54.87 -32.96
N LYS A 20 6.01 -53.88 -32.31
CA LYS A 20 4.56 -53.70 -32.26
C LYS A 20 4.13 -52.43 -33.00
N PRO A 21 3.03 -52.46 -33.77
CA PRO A 21 2.51 -51.26 -34.39
C PRO A 21 2.13 -50.25 -33.30
N TYR A 22 2.46 -48.98 -33.56
CA TYR A 22 2.11 -47.89 -32.66
C TYR A 22 0.61 -47.89 -32.39
N ARG A 23 0.26 -47.89 -31.10
CA ARG A 23 -1.12 -47.74 -30.63
C ARG A 23 -1.16 -46.57 -29.66
N TYR A 24 -2.06 -45.63 -29.95
CA TYR A 24 -2.35 -44.55 -29.02
C TYR A 24 -2.88 -45.11 -27.70
N ILE A 25 -2.20 -44.80 -26.60
CA ILE A 25 -2.62 -45.16 -25.24
C ILE A 25 -3.28 -43.94 -24.63
N THR A 26 -4.55 -44.10 -24.24
CA THR A 26 -5.31 -43.02 -23.60
C THR A 26 -4.75 -42.67 -22.22
N VAL A 27 -4.91 -41.42 -21.76
CA VAL A 27 -4.45 -40.98 -20.44
C VAL A 27 -4.95 -41.88 -19.29
N PRO A 28 -6.22 -42.32 -19.25
CA PRO A 28 -6.71 -43.23 -18.20
C PRO A 28 -6.03 -44.60 -18.23
N GLU A 29 -5.77 -45.15 -19.42
CA GLU A 29 -5.05 -46.43 -19.59
C GLU A 29 -3.57 -46.30 -19.21
N PHE A 30 -2.94 -45.17 -19.54
CA PHE A 30 -1.57 -44.87 -19.13
C PHE A 30 -1.47 -44.75 -17.60
N ALA A 31 -2.44 -44.08 -16.96
CA ALA A 31 -2.51 -43.95 -15.51
C ALA A 31 -2.72 -45.29 -14.80
N SER A 32 -3.58 -46.17 -15.34
CA SER A 32 -3.79 -47.51 -14.77
C SER A 32 -2.55 -48.38 -14.90
N LYS A 33 -1.87 -48.35 -16.06
CA LYS A 33 -0.60 -49.06 -16.29
C LYS A 33 0.52 -48.54 -15.39
N PHE A 34 0.61 -47.23 -15.16
CA PHE A 34 1.59 -46.65 -14.23
C PHE A 34 1.40 -47.16 -12.80
N LYS A 35 0.15 -47.27 -12.31
CA LYS A 35 -0.13 -47.81 -10.96
C LYS A 35 0.36 -49.25 -10.79
N THR A 36 0.25 -50.06 -11.84
CA THR A 36 0.73 -51.46 -11.85
C THR A 36 2.22 -51.59 -12.12
N PHE A 37 2.87 -50.55 -12.64
CA PHE A 37 4.29 -50.56 -12.95
C PHE A 37 5.12 -50.46 -11.66
N HIS A 38 6.30 -51.10 -11.61
CA HIS A 38 7.09 -51.21 -10.39
C HIS A 38 7.39 -49.85 -9.72
N VAL A 39 7.56 -48.77 -10.50
CA VAL A 39 7.75 -47.41 -9.97
C VAL A 39 6.48 -46.90 -9.30
N GLY A 40 5.31 -47.09 -9.91
CA GLY A 40 4.03 -46.69 -9.32
C GLY A 40 3.69 -47.51 -8.08
N THR A 41 3.98 -48.81 -8.08
CA THR A 41 3.79 -49.67 -6.91
C THR A 41 4.73 -49.29 -5.78
N LYS A 42 6.02 -49.01 -6.08
CA LYS A 42 6.99 -48.52 -5.09
C LYS A 42 6.57 -47.17 -4.50
N LEU A 43 6.15 -46.24 -5.36
CA LEU A 43 5.65 -44.93 -4.92
C LEU A 43 4.38 -45.07 -4.06
N SER A 44 3.46 -45.97 -4.42
CA SER A 44 2.27 -46.25 -3.62
C SER A 44 2.61 -46.84 -2.25
N ASN A 45 3.65 -47.68 -2.17
CA ASN A 45 4.15 -48.24 -0.91
C ASN A 45 4.89 -47.20 -0.06
N GLU A 46 5.61 -46.26 -0.68
CA GLU A 46 6.24 -45.15 0.03
C GLU A 46 5.19 -44.18 0.58
N LEU A 47 4.13 -43.90 -0.19
CA LEU A 47 3.01 -43.03 0.21
C LEU A 47 2.08 -43.68 1.25
N SER A 48 2.04 -45.01 1.35
CA SER A 48 1.21 -45.71 2.34
C SER A 48 1.82 -45.69 3.74
N VAL A 49 3.11 -45.37 3.88
CA VAL A 49 3.75 -45.16 5.17
C VAL A 49 3.27 -43.81 5.74
N PRO A 50 2.57 -43.79 6.89
CA PRO A 50 2.08 -42.55 7.46
C PRO A 50 3.26 -41.64 7.86
N PHE A 51 3.19 -40.38 7.43
CA PHE A 51 4.22 -39.39 7.71
C PHE A 51 4.35 -39.11 9.21
N ASP A 52 5.57 -39.29 9.74
CA ASP A 52 5.91 -39.02 11.13
C ASP A 52 6.06 -37.51 11.35
N LYS A 53 5.04 -36.89 11.96
CA LYS A 53 5.01 -35.45 12.27
C LYS A 53 6.19 -35.00 13.13
N SER A 54 6.80 -35.89 13.93
CA SER A 54 7.93 -35.56 14.80
C SER A 54 9.25 -35.37 14.04
N LYS A 55 9.37 -35.97 12.85
CA LYS A 55 10.53 -35.85 11.95
C LYS A 55 10.39 -34.72 10.95
N GLY A 56 9.22 -34.07 10.88
CA GLY A 56 8.97 -32.90 10.04
C GLY A 56 9.67 -31.65 10.59
N HIS A 57 10.26 -30.85 9.69
CA HIS A 57 10.90 -29.61 10.06
C HIS A 57 9.89 -28.65 10.72
N LYS A 58 10.25 -28.03 11.86
CA LYS A 58 9.35 -27.13 12.62
C LYS A 58 8.75 -26.00 11.75
N ALA A 59 9.48 -25.55 10.73
CA ALA A 59 9.01 -24.54 9.77
C ALA A 59 7.89 -25.01 8.81
N ALA A 60 7.76 -26.33 8.57
CA ALA A 60 6.76 -26.88 7.64
C ALA A 60 5.31 -26.77 8.16
N LEU A 61 5.13 -26.46 9.45
CA LEU A 61 3.85 -26.36 10.14
C LEU A 61 3.70 -25.06 10.95
N VAL A 62 4.41 -23.99 10.58
CA VAL A 62 4.26 -22.71 11.30
C VAL A 62 2.93 -22.08 10.92
N PHE A 63 2.03 -21.93 11.90
CA PHE A 63 0.70 -21.36 11.73
C PHE A 63 0.65 -19.82 11.87
N ASP A 64 1.80 -19.18 12.09
CA ASP A 64 1.88 -17.73 12.23
C ASP A 64 1.77 -17.02 10.87
N LYS A 65 0.86 -16.05 10.83
CA LYS A 65 0.54 -15.23 9.65
C LYS A 65 1.71 -14.38 9.14
N TYR A 66 2.60 -13.94 10.02
CA TYR A 66 3.75 -13.09 9.68
C TYR A 66 5.07 -13.78 10.02
N SER A 67 6.10 -13.60 9.18
CA SER A 67 7.43 -14.20 9.40
C SER A 67 8.17 -13.63 10.60
N VAL A 68 7.85 -12.40 11.01
CA VAL A 68 8.62 -11.61 11.97
C VAL A 68 7.70 -11.07 13.07
N LYS A 69 8.25 -10.82 14.27
CA LYS A 69 7.49 -10.23 15.40
C LYS A 69 6.93 -8.85 15.02
N LYS A 70 5.71 -8.55 15.50
CA LYS A 70 5.02 -7.27 15.24
C LYS A 70 5.85 -6.02 15.59
N SER A 71 6.66 -6.06 16.64
CA SER A 71 7.54 -4.94 17.03
C SER A 71 8.66 -4.67 16.02
N GLU A 72 9.20 -5.73 15.43
CA GLU A 72 10.27 -5.62 14.44
C GLU A 72 9.69 -5.23 13.07
N LEU A 73 8.48 -5.70 12.72
CA LEU A 73 7.74 -5.17 11.57
C LEU A 73 7.49 -3.66 11.69
N LEU A 74 7.01 -3.21 12.87
CA LEU A 74 6.79 -1.78 13.13
C LEU A 74 8.10 -0.99 13.00
N LYS A 75 9.20 -1.51 13.55
CA LYS A 75 10.51 -0.87 13.44
C LYS A 75 11.00 -0.77 12.00
N THR A 76 10.92 -1.85 11.22
CA THR A 76 11.35 -1.86 9.81
C THR A 76 10.50 -0.90 8.97
N CYS A 77 9.18 -0.84 9.21
CA CYS A 77 8.31 0.16 8.57
C CYS A 77 8.66 1.60 9.01
N TRP A 78 8.95 1.81 10.29
CA TRP A 78 9.37 3.11 10.82
C TRP A 78 10.66 3.61 10.17
N ASP A 79 11.68 2.76 10.12
CA ASP A 79 12.99 3.09 9.53
C ASP A 79 12.84 3.43 8.04
N LYS A 80 11.99 2.69 7.31
CA LYS A 80 11.65 2.99 5.90
C LYS A 80 10.94 4.33 5.76
N GLU A 81 9.89 4.60 6.53
CA GLU A 81 9.15 5.85 6.43
C GLU A 81 10.03 7.06 6.77
N TRP A 82 10.85 6.95 7.81
CA TRP A 82 11.83 7.99 8.17
C TRP A 82 12.83 8.25 7.04
N MET A 83 13.36 7.19 6.42
CA MET A 83 14.27 7.31 5.28
C MET A 83 13.60 7.99 4.08
N LEU A 84 12.37 7.58 3.75
CA LEU A 84 11.59 8.18 2.67
C LEU A 84 11.33 9.66 2.93
N MET A 85 11.03 10.03 4.18
CA MET A 85 10.83 11.43 4.57
C MET A 85 12.12 12.25 4.43
N LYS A 86 13.26 11.71 4.85
CA LYS A 86 14.56 12.40 4.71
C LYS A 86 14.93 12.64 3.24
N ARG A 87 14.67 11.66 2.36
CA ARG A 87 14.95 11.78 0.92
C ARG A 87 13.98 12.72 0.21
N ASN A 88 12.72 12.71 0.63
CA ASN A 88 11.72 13.66 0.15
C ASN A 88 11.69 14.95 0.99
N SER A 89 12.80 15.29 1.68
CA SER A 89 12.89 16.46 2.54
C SER A 89 12.63 17.75 1.78
N PHE A 90 13.04 17.82 0.50
CA PHE A 90 12.75 18.94 -0.39
C PHE A 90 11.26 19.30 -0.43
N PHE A 91 10.38 18.30 -0.46
CA PHE A 91 8.94 18.54 -0.44
C PHE A 91 8.49 19.19 0.87
N TYR A 92 8.96 18.68 2.02
CA TYR A 92 8.59 19.23 3.33
C TYR A 92 9.14 20.65 3.53
N VAL A 93 10.34 20.92 3.03
CA VAL A 93 10.92 22.27 3.00
C VAL A 93 10.06 23.19 2.15
N PHE A 94 9.70 22.79 0.92
CA PHE A 94 8.85 23.59 0.04
C PHE A 94 7.48 23.87 0.65
N LYS A 95 6.84 22.86 1.25
CA LYS A 95 5.57 23.00 1.98
C LYS A 95 5.70 24.01 3.13
N THR A 96 6.81 23.98 3.87
CA THR A 96 7.04 24.96 4.94
C THR A 96 7.31 26.37 4.40
N VAL A 97 8.03 26.51 3.28
CA VAL A 97 8.20 27.82 2.64
C VAL A 97 6.86 28.35 2.14
N GLN A 98 6.02 27.50 1.54
CA GLN A 98 4.69 27.85 1.08
C GLN A 98 3.81 28.35 2.24
N ILE A 99 3.80 27.67 3.39
CA ILE A 99 3.00 28.10 4.54
C ILE A 99 3.49 29.44 5.11
N ILE A 100 4.80 29.71 5.08
CA ILE A 100 5.38 31.00 5.49
C ILE A 100 4.98 32.12 4.53
N ILE A 101 4.99 31.88 3.22
CA ILE A 101 4.57 32.87 2.22
C ILE A 101 3.09 33.21 2.42
N ILE A 102 2.22 32.20 2.59
CA ILE A 102 0.79 32.44 2.81
C ILE A 102 0.56 33.15 4.15
N ALA A 103 1.30 32.79 5.19
CA ALA A 103 1.26 33.47 6.49
C ALA A 103 1.68 34.95 6.38
N ALA A 104 2.71 35.25 5.58
CA ALA A 104 3.15 36.62 5.34
C ALA A 104 2.09 37.43 4.59
N ILE A 105 1.50 36.86 3.53
CA ILE A 105 0.37 37.48 2.80
C ILE A 105 -0.77 37.78 3.78
N LEU A 106 -1.17 36.80 4.60
CA LEU A 106 -2.22 36.99 5.59
C LEU A 106 -1.90 38.12 6.57
N SER A 107 -0.67 38.14 7.07
CA SER A 107 -0.20 39.17 7.98
C SER A 107 -0.20 40.57 7.35
N THR A 108 0.04 40.69 6.04
CA THR A 108 -0.03 41.99 5.35
C THR A 108 -1.46 42.46 5.14
N VAL A 109 -2.41 41.55 4.95
CA VAL A 109 -3.84 41.87 4.78
C VAL A 109 -4.44 42.35 6.09
N PHE A 110 -4.11 41.69 7.21
CA PHE A 110 -4.61 42.05 8.55
C PHE A 110 -3.50 42.64 9.40
N LEU A 111 -2.87 43.71 8.92
CA LEU A 111 -1.73 44.30 9.61
C LEU A 111 -2.17 45.01 10.89
N ARG A 112 -1.41 44.80 11.98
CA ARG A 112 -1.74 45.31 13.32
C ARG A 112 -2.09 46.81 13.39
N THR A 113 -1.56 47.65 12.50
CA THR A 113 -1.83 49.10 12.49
C THR A 113 -3.29 49.42 12.17
N GLU A 114 -3.95 48.60 11.36
CA GLU A 114 -5.37 48.77 10.98
C GLU A 114 -6.31 48.00 11.92
N MET A 115 -5.78 47.07 12.72
CA MET A 115 -6.53 46.19 13.62
C MET A 115 -6.83 46.87 14.96
N ASN A 116 -7.87 47.70 14.99
CA ASN A 116 -8.37 48.35 16.21
C ASN A 116 -9.27 47.39 17.04
N THR A 117 -9.67 47.78 18.26
CA THR A 117 -10.56 46.94 19.11
C THR A 117 -11.73 47.75 19.68
N ARG A 118 -12.18 48.78 18.94
CA ARG A 118 -13.11 49.79 19.48
C ARG A 118 -14.55 49.33 19.31
N ASN A 119 -14.86 48.80 18.13
CA ASN A 119 -16.24 48.55 17.72
C ASN A 119 -16.45 47.11 17.24
N VAL A 120 -17.73 46.78 17.04
CA VAL A 120 -18.22 45.53 16.41
C VAL A 120 -17.56 45.29 15.03
N ALA A 121 -17.38 46.36 14.24
CA ALA A 121 -16.72 46.27 12.93
C ALA A 121 -15.27 45.78 13.02
N ASP A 122 -14.54 46.25 14.02
CA ASP A 122 -13.15 45.82 14.23
C ASP A 122 -13.09 44.34 14.64
N GLY A 123 -14.00 43.89 15.51
CA GLY A 123 -14.10 42.48 15.90
C GLY A 123 -14.41 41.55 14.73
N ASN A 124 -15.19 42.01 13.74
CA ASN A 124 -15.42 41.26 12.50
C ASN A 124 -14.13 41.09 11.68
N MET A 125 -13.22 42.07 11.67
CA MET A 125 -11.92 41.91 11.00
C MET A 125 -11.06 40.84 11.67
N TYR A 126 -11.05 40.79 13.01
CA TYR A 126 -10.36 39.73 13.77
C TYR A 126 -10.98 38.36 13.50
N MET A 127 -12.31 38.24 13.52
CA MET A 127 -12.99 36.99 13.18
C MET A 127 -12.68 36.53 11.75
N GLY A 128 -12.63 37.46 10.79
CA GLY A 128 -12.21 37.18 9.42
C GLY A 128 -10.77 36.67 9.32
N ALA A 129 -9.83 37.28 10.06
CA ALA A 129 -8.44 36.82 10.11
C ALA A 129 -8.30 35.42 10.71
N LEU A 130 -9.01 35.14 11.82
CA LEU A 130 -9.01 33.83 12.48
C LEU A 130 -9.64 32.75 11.58
N LEU A 131 -10.74 33.07 10.91
CA LEU A 131 -11.39 32.17 9.98
C LEU A 131 -10.48 31.85 8.79
N PHE A 132 -9.86 32.86 8.18
CA PHE A 132 -8.92 32.65 7.09
C PHE A 132 -7.73 31.78 7.54
N GLY A 133 -7.19 32.04 8.73
CA GLY A 133 -6.13 31.23 9.31
C GLY A 133 -6.53 29.77 9.50
N LEU A 134 -7.74 29.50 9.99
CA LEU A 134 -8.30 28.16 10.13
C LEU A 134 -8.41 27.45 8.77
N ILE A 135 -8.92 28.15 7.75
CA ILE A 135 -9.10 27.60 6.40
C ILE A 135 -7.77 27.25 5.75
N VAL A 136 -6.77 28.14 5.81
CA VAL A 136 -5.44 27.89 5.23
C VAL A 136 -4.76 26.71 5.92
N ASN A 137 -4.77 26.65 7.25
CA ASN A 137 -4.14 25.56 7.99
C ASN A 137 -4.84 24.21 7.75
N MET A 138 -6.16 24.23 7.49
CA MET A 138 -6.89 23.04 7.04
C MET A 138 -6.40 22.59 5.65
N PHE A 139 -6.38 23.48 4.65
CA PHE A 139 -5.98 23.11 3.28
C PHE A 139 -4.50 22.74 3.13
N ASN A 140 -3.63 23.17 4.06
CA ASN A 140 -2.24 22.69 4.11
C ASN A 140 -2.14 21.15 4.20
N GLY A 141 -3.17 20.48 4.73
CA GLY A 141 -3.27 19.01 4.75
C GLY A 141 -3.45 18.37 3.36
N LEU A 142 -3.83 19.12 2.32
CA LEU A 142 -4.08 18.60 0.97
C LEU A 142 -2.84 17.92 0.37
N ALA A 143 -1.64 18.39 0.73
CA ALA A 143 -0.38 17.78 0.32
C ALA A 143 -0.25 16.30 0.76
N GLU A 144 -0.82 15.94 1.91
CA GLU A 144 -0.80 14.56 2.43
C GLU A 144 -1.63 13.60 1.57
N MET A 145 -2.69 14.10 0.93
CA MET A 145 -3.54 13.32 0.03
C MET A 145 -2.73 12.80 -1.17
N ALA A 146 -1.99 13.70 -1.83
CA ALA A 146 -1.18 13.36 -3.00
C ALA A 146 -0.06 12.37 -2.65
N MET A 147 0.64 12.59 -1.53
CA MET A 147 1.68 11.66 -1.05
C MET A 147 1.13 10.27 -0.76
N THR A 148 -0.03 10.20 -0.11
CA THR A 148 -0.65 8.94 0.27
C THR A 148 -1.01 8.14 -0.97
N ILE A 149 -1.66 8.76 -1.96
CA ILE A 149 -2.06 8.10 -3.21
C ILE A 149 -0.86 7.49 -3.94
N GLN A 150 0.27 8.21 -4.03
CA GLN A 150 1.48 7.69 -4.69
C GLN A 150 2.06 6.45 -4.01
N ARG A 151 1.83 6.26 -2.70
CA ARG A 151 2.34 5.13 -1.91
C ARG A 151 1.40 3.93 -1.91
N LEU A 152 0.12 4.12 -2.22
CA LEU A 152 -0.91 3.07 -2.16
C LEU A 152 -0.58 1.82 -3.00
N PRO A 153 -0.08 1.89 -4.25
CA PRO A 153 0.19 0.68 -5.03
C PRO A 153 1.21 -0.25 -4.38
N VAL A 154 2.30 0.33 -3.83
CA VAL A 154 3.32 -0.42 -3.10
C VAL A 154 2.76 -0.99 -1.81
N PHE A 155 1.93 -0.21 -1.10
CA PHE A 155 1.27 -0.67 0.12
C PHE A 155 0.34 -1.87 -0.14
N TYR A 156 -0.53 -1.80 -1.16
CA TYR A 156 -1.45 -2.89 -1.49
C TYR A 156 -0.72 -4.17 -1.88
N LYS A 157 0.31 -4.06 -2.72
CA LYS A 157 1.19 -5.19 -3.05
C LYS A 157 1.78 -5.85 -1.79
N GLN A 158 2.29 -5.06 -0.86
CA GLN A 158 2.91 -5.58 0.38
C GLN A 158 1.88 -6.17 1.36
N ARG A 159 0.70 -5.55 1.46
CA ARG A 159 -0.42 -6.01 2.29
C ARG A 159 -0.96 -7.35 1.77
N ASP A 160 -1.21 -7.46 0.48
CA ASP A 160 -1.86 -8.62 -0.14
C ASP A 160 -0.92 -9.84 -0.13
N LEU A 161 0.39 -9.61 -0.19
CA LEU A 161 1.42 -10.63 0.04
C LEU A 161 1.74 -10.89 1.52
N LEU A 162 0.96 -10.31 2.44
CA LEU A 162 1.07 -10.48 3.90
C LEU A 162 2.44 -10.11 4.49
N PHE A 163 3.14 -9.13 3.91
CA PHE A 163 4.44 -8.71 4.43
C PHE A 163 4.32 -8.04 5.81
N HIS A 164 3.30 -7.20 6.00
CA HIS A 164 3.01 -6.54 7.26
C HIS A 164 1.52 -6.16 7.37
N PRO A 165 0.98 -6.00 8.59
CA PRO A 165 -0.38 -5.51 8.76
C PRO A 165 -0.51 -4.02 8.37
N PRO A 166 -1.72 -3.50 8.09
CA PRO A 166 -1.92 -2.09 7.75
C PRO A 166 -1.46 -1.09 8.81
N TRP A 167 -1.68 -1.40 10.10
CA TRP A 167 -1.36 -0.47 11.19
C TRP A 167 0.15 -0.22 11.37
N THR A 168 1.03 -1.14 10.95
CA THR A 168 2.48 -0.92 11.01
C THR A 168 2.96 0.09 9.98
N TYR A 169 2.15 0.39 8.96
CA TYR A 169 2.40 1.45 7.98
C TYR A 169 1.74 2.79 8.39
N THR A 170 0.48 2.74 8.86
CA THR A 170 -0.26 3.96 9.19
C THR A 170 0.25 4.65 10.45
N LEU A 171 0.65 3.89 11.47
CA LEU A 171 1.11 4.44 12.74
C LEU A 171 2.42 5.25 12.61
N PRO A 172 3.50 4.76 11.96
CA PRO A 172 4.68 5.58 11.71
C PRO A 172 4.38 6.82 10.87
N THR A 173 3.53 6.71 9.84
CA THR A 173 3.14 7.84 8.99
C THR A 173 2.50 8.97 9.79
N PHE A 174 1.64 8.63 10.75
CA PHE A 174 1.04 9.61 11.66
C PHE A 174 2.07 10.20 12.63
N LEU A 175 2.81 9.35 13.35
CA LEU A 175 3.72 9.79 14.42
C LEU A 175 4.91 10.60 13.90
N LEU A 176 5.48 10.22 12.76
CA LEU A 176 6.56 10.97 12.12
C LEU A 176 6.09 12.32 11.56
N GLY A 177 4.79 12.49 11.32
CA GLY A 177 4.20 13.76 10.92
C GLY A 177 4.12 14.80 12.05
N ILE A 178 4.08 14.38 13.32
CA ILE A 178 3.90 15.28 14.47
C ILE A 178 5.01 16.34 14.56
N PRO A 179 6.32 16.00 14.51
CA PRO A 179 7.38 17.00 14.57
C PRO A 179 7.32 18.03 13.43
N ILE A 180 6.90 17.60 12.23
CA ILE A 180 6.78 18.47 11.06
C ILE A 180 5.65 19.48 11.27
N SER A 181 4.48 19.04 11.75
CA SER A 181 3.37 19.93 12.05
C SER A 181 3.68 20.90 13.20
N ILE A 182 4.47 20.50 14.20
CA ILE A 182 4.95 21.41 15.24
C ILE A 182 5.79 22.53 14.62
N PHE A 183 6.71 22.18 13.70
CA PHE A 183 7.53 23.17 13.00
C PHE A 183 6.69 24.10 12.11
N GLU A 184 5.76 23.54 11.32
CA GLU A 184 4.83 24.31 10.48
C GLU A 184 3.95 25.26 11.31
N THR A 185 3.41 24.78 12.43
CA THR A 185 2.62 25.61 13.36
C THR A 185 3.46 26.72 13.98
N THR A 186 4.71 26.42 14.35
CA THR A 186 5.64 27.42 14.88
C THR A 186 5.92 28.51 13.85
N ALA A 187 6.24 28.13 12.62
CA ALA A 187 6.47 29.07 11.52
C ALA A 187 5.25 29.95 11.26
N TRP A 188 4.04 29.36 11.25
CA TRP A 188 2.79 30.11 11.11
C TRP A 188 2.58 31.13 12.24
N MET A 189 2.76 30.70 13.50
CA MET A 189 2.53 31.54 14.68
C MET A 189 3.51 32.71 14.78
N VAL A 190 4.79 32.47 14.47
CA VAL A 190 5.83 33.52 14.47
C VAL A 190 5.49 34.64 13.49
N VAL A 191 5.00 34.29 12.30
CA VAL A 191 4.69 35.27 11.25
C VAL A 191 3.37 35.98 11.51
N THR A 192 2.33 35.26 11.94
CA THR A 192 0.96 35.81 11.98
C THR A 192 0.58 36.42 13.33
N TYR A 193 0.99 35.84 14.45
CA TYR A 193 0.34 36.15 15.74
C TYR A 193 0.51 37.61 16.18
N TYR A 194 1.76 38.05 16.28
CA TYR A 194 2.08 39.41 16.71
C TYR A 194 1.90 40.44 15.60
N SER A 195 2.07 40.03 14.34
CA SER A 195 1.95 40.89 13.18
C SER A 195 0.49 41.26 12.87
N ILE A 196 -0.45 40.36 13.14
CA ILE A 196 -1.89 40.64 13.09
C ILE A 196 -2.36 41.43 14.33
N GLY A 197 -1.66 41.28 15.45
CA GLY A 197 -2.02 41.97 16.70
C GLY A 197 -3.08 41.24 17.53
N LEU A 198 -3.03 39.90 17.56
CA LEU A 198 -3.84 39.06 18.46
C LEU A 198 -3.51 39.34 19.94
N ALA A 199 -4.25 38.74 20.87
CA ALA A 199 -4.05 38.94 22.32
C ALA A 199 -2.59 38.67 22.74
N PRO A 200 -1.84 39.62 23.35
CA PRO A 200 -0.40 39.42 23.62
C PRO A 200 -0.13 38.47 24.79
N GLU A 201 -1.16 38.00 25.49
CA GLU A 201 -1.03 37.13 26.67
C GLU A 201 -0.38 35.80 26.27
N ALA A 202 0.67 35.42 27.00
CA ALA A 202 1.43 34.19 26.73
C ALA A 202 0.53 32.95 26.77
N GLU A 203 -0.44 32.90 27.69
CA GLU A 203 -1.41 31.81 27.77
C GLU A 203 -2.21 31.67 26.46
N ARG A 204 -2.73 32.77 25.92
CA ARG A 204 -3.52 32.78 24.68
C ARG A 204 -2.70 32.44 23.46
N PHE A 205 -1.40 32.79 23.47
CA PHE A 205 -0.46 32.38 22.43
C PHE A 205 -0.33 30.86 22.38
N PHE A 206 -0.07 30.21 23.52
CA PHE A 206 0.03 28.75 23.58
C PHE A 206 -1.30 28.05 23.32
N LYS A 207 -2.41 28.64 23.78
CA LYS A 207 -3.76 28.15 23.48
C LYS A 207 -4.04 28.18 21.98
N GLN A 208 -3.66 29.25 21.28
CA GLN A 208 -3.79 29.40 19.84
C GLN A 208 -2.88 28.44 19.07
N PHE A 209 -1.63 28.30 19.52
CA PHE A 209 -0.66 27.35 18.97
C PHE A 209 -1.23 25.92 18.99
N LEU A 210 -1.79 25.50 20.13
CA LEU A 210 -2.38 24.17 20.28
C LEU A 210 -3.58 23.95 19.34
N ILE A 211 -4.45 24.96 19.19
CA ILE A 211 -5.59 24.88 18.25
C ILE A 211 -5.10 24.68 16.82
N ILE A 212 -4.15 25.52 16.35
CA ILE A 212 -3.65 25.45 14.98
C ILE A 212 -2.94 24.13 14.72
N PHE A 213 -2.12 23.66 15.67
CA PHE A 213 -1.49 22.35 15.60
C PHE A 213 -2.52 21.22 15.46
N LEU A 214 -3.58 21.23 16.26
CA LEU A 214 -4.63 20.21 16.18
C LEU A 214 -5.45 20.30 14.90
N ILE A 215 -5.71 21.51 14.36
CA ILE A 215 -6.32 21.70 13.05
C ILE A 215 -5.45 21.05 11.97
N GLN A 216 -4.13 21.27 11.99
CA GLN A 216 -3.21 20.65 11.04
C GLN A 216 -3.17 19.12 11.17
N GLN A 217 -3.20 18.57 12.39
CA GLN A 217 -3.26 17.11 12.61
C GLN A 217 -4.56 16.49 12.12
N MET A 218 -5.68 17.14 12.42
CA MET A 218 -7.00 16.72 11.95
C MET A 218 -7.08 16.79 10.43
N ALA A 219 -6.58 17.87 9.82
CA ALA A 219 -6.48 18.05 8.38
C ALA A 219 -5.66 16.93 7.72
N ALA A 220 -4.46 16.64 8.24
CA ALA A 220 -3.63 15.55 7.73
C ALA A 220 -4.37 14.20 7.82
N GLY A 221 -5.11 13.95 8.90
CA GLY A 221 -5.94 12.75 9.06
C GLY A 221 -7.05 12.63 8.02
N ILE A 222 -7.87 13.67 7.84
CA ILE A 222 -8.99 13.64 6.89
C ILE A 222 -8.52 13.50 5.43
N PHE A 223 -7.43 14.18 5.04
CA PHE A 223 -6.89 14.08 3.69
C PHE A 223 -6.27 12.70 3.39
N ARG A 224 -5.61 12.06 4.38
CA ARG A 224 -5.16 10.65 4.25
C ARG A 224 -6.33 9.69 4.15
N PHE A 225 -7.39 9.92 4.91
CA PHE A 225 -8.61 9.12 4.83
C PHE A 225 -9.28 9.23 3.45
N ILE A 226 -9.45 10.46 2.93
CA ILE A 226 -9.95 10.70 1.57
C ILE A 226 -9.07 9.99 0.54
N ALA A 227 -7.74 10.11 0.64
CA ALA A 227 -6.82 9.40 -0.23
C ALA A 227 -7.02 7.87 -0.21
N SER A 228 -7.25 7.28 0.98
CA SER A 228 -7.47 5.83 1.11
C SER A 228 -8.80 5.33 0.56
N ILE A 229 -9.86 6.16 0.56
CA ILE A 229 -11.15 5.80 -0.05
C ILE A 229 -11.08 5.94 -1.57
N CYS A 230 -10.62 7.10 -2.03
CA CYS A 230 -10.64 7.49 -3.43
C CYS A 230 -9.56 6.76 -4.24
N ARG A 231 -8.42 6.38 -3.62
CA ARG A 231 -7.29 5.58 -4.16
C ARG A 231 -6.62 6.12 -5.43
N THR A 232 -7.17 7.14 -6.09
CA THR A 232 -6.66 7.81 -7.29
C THR A 232 -6.79 9.32 -7.13
N MET A 233 -5.89 10.08 -7.76
CA MET A 233 -5.86 11.54 -7.65
C MET A 233 -7.09 12.21 -8.26
N THR A 234 -7.57 11.70 -9.40
CA THR A 234 -8.74 12.25 -10.09
C THR A 234 -10.01 12.12 -9.25
N ILE A 235 -10.26 10.94 -8.66
CA ILE A 235 -11.42 10.73 -7.79
C ILE A 235 -11.28 11.52 -6.49
N ALA A 236 -10.07 11.59 -5.93
CA ALA A 236 -9.83 12.33 -4.68
C ALA A 236 -10.03 13.84 -4.85
N ASN A 237 -9.57 14.43 -5.96
CA ASN A 237 -9.80 15.85 -6.24
C ASN A 237 -11.29 16.12 -6.49
N THR A 238 -11.95 15.36 -7.35
CA THR A 238 -13.36 15.62 -7.68
C THR A 238 -14.29 15.29 -6.50
N GLY A 239 -14.24 14.07 -5.98
CA GLY A 239 -15.13 13.60 -4.92
C GLY A 239 -14.73 14.06 -3.52
N GLY A 240 -13.43 14.08 -3.22
CA GLY A 240 -12.92 14.52 -1.92
C GLY A 240 -13.15 16.00 -1.66
N MET A 241 -12.99 16.87 -2.69
CA MET A 241 -13.28 18.30 -2.53
C MET A 241 -14.77 18.58 -2.36
N LEU A 242 -15.66 17.81 -3.02
CA LEU A 242 -17.11 17.91 -2.78
C LEU A 242 -17.48 17.51 -1.35
N ALA A 243 -16.89 16.45 -0.81
CA ALA A 243 -17.09 16.05 0.58
C ALA A 243 -16.58 17.13 1.56
N LEU A 244 -15.42 17.73 1.28
CA LEU A 244 -14.89 18.84 2.07
C LEU A 244 -15.78 20.08 2.01
N LEU A 245 -16.39 20.38 0.87
CA LEU A 245 -17.32 21.50 0.75
C LEU A 245 -18.51 21.37 1.72
N VAL A 246 -19.03 20.16 1.92
CA VAL A 246 -20.07 19.90 2.93
C VAL A 246 -19.55 20.18 4.34
N VAL A 247 -18.33 19.74 4.67
CA VAL A 247 -17.68 20.00 5.97
C VAL A 247 -17.49 21.50 6.22
N PHE A 248 -17.18 22.28 5.18
CA PHE A 248 -17.05 23.73 5.23
C PHE A 248 -18.41 24.41 5.46
N LEU A 249 -19.43 24.01 4.70
CA LEU A 249 -20.77 24.58 4.80
C LEU A 249 -21.36 24.37 6.21
N THR A 250 -21.09 23.23 6.83
CA THR A 250 -21.54 22.91 8.19
C THR A 250 -20.56 23.34 9.28
N GLY A 251 -19.50 24.07 8.95
CA GLY A 251 -18.47 24.53 9.89
C GLY A 251 -18.92 25.65 10.83
N GLY A 252 -20.13 26.20 10.67
CA GLY A 252 -20.71 27.21 11.56
C GLY A 252 -20.36 28.67 11.24
N PHE A 253 -19.42 28.90 10.33
CA PHE A 253 -18.99 30.25 9.92
C PHE A 253 -19.58 30.72 8.58
N LEU A 254 -19.90 29.79 7.66
CA LEU A 254 -20.57 30.10 6.38
C LEU A 254 -22.09 30.11 6.54
N LEU A 255 -22.61 29.11 7.25
CA LEU A 255 -24.01 28.98 7.60
C LEU A 255 -24.12 28.93 9.13
N PRO A 256 -24.71 29.95 9.77
CA PRO A 256 -24.94 29.94 11.22
C PRO A 256 -25.74 28.71 11.63
N ARG A 257 -25.39 28.10 12.77
CA ARG A 257 -26.04 26.88 13.27
C ARG A 257 -27.54 27.07 13.47
N ARG A 258 -28.00 28.26 13.86
CA ARG A 258 -29.43 28.59 14.02
C ARG A 258 -30.21 28.54 12.71
N GLU A 259 -29.56 28.81 11.58
CA GLU A 259 -30.17 28.79 10.25
C GLU A 259 -30.19 27.38 9.64
N ILE A 260 -29.41 26.44 10.16
CA ILE A 260 -29.42 25.05 9.72
C ILE A 260 -30.76 24.40 10.12
N PRO A 261 -31.50 23.81 9.14
CA PRO A 261 -32.73 23.08 9.42
C PRO A 261 -32.54 22.02 10.51
N VAL A 262 -33.53 21.86 11.39
CA VAL A 262 -33.43 20.99 12.58
C VAL A 262 -33.00 19.56 12.23
N TRP A 263 -33.49 19.01 11.10
CA TRP A 263 -33.16 17.67 10.62
C TRP A 263 -31.70 17.53 10.12
N TRP A 264 -31.03 18.63 9.77
CA TRP A 264 -29.65 18.65 9.29
C TRP A 264 -28.64 19.19 10.32
N ARG A 265 -29.12 19.68 11.47
CA ARG A 265 -28.31 20.30 12.52
C ARG A 265 -27.23 19.36 13.10
N TRP A 266 -27.38 18.04 12.98
CA TRP A 266 -26.35 17.08 13.39
C TRP A 266 -25.05 17.22 12.58
N ALA A 267 -25.12 17.69 11.33
CA ALA A 267 -23.96 17.84 10.46
C ALA A 267 -22.97 18.92 10.92
N PHE A 268 -23.46 19.90 11.71
CA PHE A 268 -22.61 20.86 12.43
C PHE A 268 -21.72 20.17 13.46
N TRP A 269 -22.27 19.22 14.21
CA TRP A 269 -21.55 18.46 15.24
C TRP A 269 -20.61 17.40 14.65
N ALA A 270 -20.86 17.00 13.41
CA ALA A 270 -19.99 16.09 12.66
C ALA A 270 -18.82 16.83 11.96
N SER A 271 -18.88 18.15 11.83
CA SER A 271 -17.81 18.94 11.21
C SER A 271 -16.70 19.23 12.22
N PRO A 272 -15.45 18.80 11.98
CA PRO A 272 -14.32 19.17 12.85
C PRO A 272 -14.02 20.68 12.83
N LEU A 273 -14.40 21.39 11.76
CA LEU A 273 -14.15 22.82 11.63
C LEU A 273 -15.00 23.66 12.58
N SER A 274 -16.19 23.18 12.98
CA SER A 274 -17.03 23.89 13.95
C SER A 274 -16.35 23.97 15.32
N TYR A 275 -15.71 22.89 15.77
CA TYR A 275 -14.93 22.86 17.01
C TYR A 275 -13.69 23.75 16.93
N GLY A 276 -12.98 23.75 15.79
CA GLY A 276 -11.84 24.63 15.58
C GLY A 276 -12.22 26.11 15.54
N PHE A 277 -13.31 26.45 14.85
CA PHE A 277 -13.79 27.82 14.75
C PHE A 277 -14.33 28.35 16.08
N ASN A 278 -15.05 27.54 16.85
CA ASN A 278 -15.49 27.93 18.18
C ASN A 278 -14.29 28.14 19.12
N ALA A 279 -13.32 27.21 19.16
CA ALA A 279 -12.16 27.31 20.05
C ALA A 279 -11.27 28.52 19.73
N ILE A 280 -11.00 28.79 18.45
CA ILE A 280 -10.15 29.90 18.03
C ILE A 280 -10.80 31.25 18.34
N SER A 281 -12.13 31.35 18.16
CA SER A 281 -12.90 32.57 18.39
C SER A 281 -13.05 32.87 19.88
N VAL A 282 -13.34 31.85 20.70
CA VAL A 282 -13.40 31.98 22.17
C VAL A 282 -12.03 32.38 22.72
N ASN A 283 -10.92 31.82 22.20
CA ASN A 283 -9.58 32.16 22.67
C ASN A 283 -9.21 33.64 22.46
N GLU A 284 -9.63 34.29 21.36
CA GLU A 284 -9.38 35.72 21.14
C GLU A 284 -10.43 36.61 21.82
N LEU A 285 -11.72 36.32 21.65
CA LEU A 285 -12.81 37.23 22.07
C LEU A 285 -13.05 37.26 23.58
N PHE A 286 -12.57 36.27 24.33
CA PHE A 286 -12.55 36.33 25.80
C PHE A 286 -11.37 37.13 26.37
N ALA A 287 -10.52 37.73 25.52
CA ALA A 287 -9.41 38.54 26.01
C ALA A 287 -9.92 39.80 26.74
N PRO A 288 -9.22 40.28 27.79
CA PRO A 288 -9.63 41.46 28.55
C PRO A 288 -9.89 42.70 27.67
N ARG A 289 -9.16 42.83 26.55
CA ARG A 289 -9.35 43.87 25.52
C ARG A 289 -10.77 43.93 24.93
N TRP A 290 -11.47 42.80 24.87
CA TRP A 290 -12.82 42.64 24.32
C TRP A 290 -13.87 42.56 25.43
N MET A 291 -13.52 41.95 26.57
CA MET A 291 -14.44 41.74 27.69
C MET A 291 -14.58 42.96 28.61
N ASN A 292 -13.60 43.86 28.65
CA ASN A 292 -13.65 45.10 29.44
C ASN A 292 -14.39 46.25 28.73
N LYS A 293 -14.86 46.03 27.49
CA LYS A 293 -15.60 47.01 26.70
C LYS A 293 -17.07 46.60 26.61
N LEU A 294 -17.97 47.58 26.70
CA LEU A 294 -19.39 47.38 26.52
C LEU A 294 -19.78 47.58 25.04
N SER A 295 -20.81 46.85 24.61
CA SER A 295 -21.41 46.99 23.28
C SER A 295 -22.22 48.28 23.16
N SER A 296 -22.73 48.58 21.95
CA SER A 296 -23.65 49.70 21.66
C SER A 296 -24.84 49.78 22.61
N ASP A 297 -25.28 48.63 23.13
CA ASP A 297 -26.45 48.48 23.99
C ASP A 297 -26.11 48.69 25.48
N ASN A 298 -24.85 49.02 25.79
CA ASN A 298 -24.30 49.34 27.11
C ASN A 298 -24.51 48.29 28.24
N THR A 299 -25.04 47.11 27.90
CA THR A 299 -25.44 46.05 28.82
C THR A 299 -24.64 44.76 28.62
N THR A 300 -24.28 44.45 27.37
CA THR A 300 -23.50 43.26 26.99
C THR A 300 -22.03 43.62 26.74
N ARG A 301 -21.12 42.70 27.05
CA ARG A 301 -19.69 42.85 26.74
C ARG A 301 -19.47 42.73 25.24
N LEU A 302 -18.55 43.52 24.69
CA LEU A 302 -18.26 43.53 23.25
C LEU A 302 -17.89 42.14 22.72
N GLY A 303 -17.05 41.40 23.45
CA GLY A 303 -16.69 40.01 23.11
C GLY A 303 -17.88 39.05 23.05
N THR A 304 -18.81 39.13 24.00
CA THR A 304 -20.03 38.27 24.00
C THR A 304 -20.99 38.64 22.87
N THR A 305 -21.08 39.92 22.51
CA THR A 305 -21.88 40.35 21.36
C THR A 305 -21.30 39.82 20.05
N MET A 306 -19.96 39.85 19.90
CA MET A 306 -19.26 39.27 18.75
C MET A 306 -19.50 37.77 18.61
N LEU A 307 -19.35 37.01 19.70
CA LEU A 307 -19.57 35.56 19.69
C LEU A 307 -21.02 35.23 19.27
N ASN A 308 -21.99 35.93 19.84
CA ASN A 308 -23.40 35.74 19.49
C ASN A 308 -23.72 36.13 18.03
N MET A 309 -23.06 37.16 17.48
CA MET A 309 -23.23 37.57 16.08
C MET A 309 -22.75 36.51 15.10
N TRP A 310 -21.64 35.83 15.42
CA TRP A 310 -21.09 34.73 14.62
C TRP A 310 -21.67 33.36 14.97
N ASP A 311 -22.71 33.32 15.81
CA ASP A 311 -23.34 32.09 16.34
C ASP A 311 -22.35 31.11 17.00
N VAL A 312 -21.31 31.67 17.62
CA VAL A 312 -20.32 30.97 18.44
C VAL A 312 -20.79 30.95 19.89
N PHE A 313 -20.53 29.85 20.59
CA PHE A 313 -20.91 29.70 21.99
C PHE A 313 -20.12 30.66 22.91
N ASP A 314 -20.84 31.27 23.85
CA ASP A 314 -20.37 32.31 24.76
C ASP A 314 -19.91 31.78 26.14
N ASP A 315 -19.43 30.54 26.19
CA ASP A 315 -18.83 29.92 27.38
C ASP A 315 -17.34 29.59 27.14
N GLU A 316 -16.49 29.94 28.11
CA GLU A 316 -15.05 29.70 28.08
C GLU A 316 -14.70 28.20 27.98
N ASN A 317 -15.58 27.32 28.49
CA ASN A 317 -15.40 25.87 28.39
C ASN A 317 -15.34 25.36 26.94
N TRP A 318 -15.89 26.10 25.98
CA TRP A 318 -15.84 25.73 24.56
C TRP A 318 -14.45 25.72 23.97
N TYR A 319 -13.48 26.38 24.61
CA TYR A 319 -12.07 26.20 24.28
C TYR A 319 -11.66 24.74 24.44
N TRP A 320 -11.88 24.15 25.62
CA TRP A 320 -11.49 22.77 25.92
C TRP A 320 -12.34 21.73 25.18
N ILE A 321 -13.64 22.01 25.00
CA ILE A 321 -14.51 21.16 24.17
C ILE A 321 -14.01 21.14 22.73
N GLY A 322 -13.60 22.30 22.18
CA GLY A 322 -13.07 22.37 20.83
C GLY A 322 -11.73 21.64 20.67
N ILE A 323 -10.82 21.78 21.65
CA ILE A 323 -9.56 21.00 21.71
C ILE A 323 -9.85 19.49 21.74
N GLY A 324 -10.73 19.04 22.64
CA GLY A 324 -11.12 17.64 22.76
C GLY A 324 -11.76 17.11 21.48
N GLY A 325 -12.63 17.91 20.84
CA GLY A 325 -13.24 17.60 19.56
C GLY A 325 -12.22 17.43 18.44
N LEU A 326 -11.33 18.42 18.24
CA LEU A 326 -10.28 18.35 17.22
C LEU A 326 -9.35 17.15 17.41
N PHE A 327 -8.93 16.88 18.66
CA PHE A 327 -8.13 15.70 18.97
C PHE A 327 -8.88 14.39 18.68
N GLY A 328 -10.15 14.31 19.08
CA GLY A 328 -11.02 13.17 18.81
C GLY A 328 -11.16 12.90 17.30
N PHE A 329 -11.38 13.94 16.50
CA PHE A 329 -11.44 13.83 15.04
C PHE A 329 -10.09 13.44 14.42
N ALA A 330 -8.98 13.97 14.92
CA ALA A 330 -7.65 13.58 14.45
C ALA A 330 -7.41 12.08 14.68
N VAL A 331 -7.75 11.55 15.86
CA VAL A 331 -7.65 10.10 16.15
C VAL A 331 -8.63 9.31 15.29
N LEU A 332 -9.88 9.76 15.17
CA LEU A 332 -10.93 9.11 14.37
C LEU A 332 -10.50 8.94 12.91
N PHE A 333 -10.03 10.01 12.24
CA PHE A 333 -9.63 9.93 10.84
C PHE A 333 -8.40 9.05 10.62
N ASN A 334 -7.44 9.02 11.54
CA ASN A 334 -6.30 8.09 11.45
C ASN A 334 -6.73 6.62 11.69
N GLY A 335 -7.70 6.39 12.56
CA GLY A 335 -8.33 5.08 12.74
C GLY A 335 -9.09 4.63 11.49
N LEU A 336 -9.93 5.50 10.93
CA LEU A 336 -10.67 5.27 9.69
C LEU A 336 -9.74 5.05 8.49
N PHE A 337 -8.62 5.79 8.41
CA PHE A 337 -7.57 5.56 7.42
C PHE A 337 -6.98 4.15 7.52
N THR A 338 -6.70 3.68 8.74
CA THR A 338 -6.21 2.32 8.98
C THR A 338 -7.25 1.26 8.62
N LEU A 339 -8.52 1.49 8.94
CA LEU A 339 -9.62 0.59 8.57
C LEU A 339 -9.84 0.56 7.06
N ALA A 340 -9.84 1.70 6.39
CA ALA A 340 -9.97 1.81 4.94
C ALA A 340 -8.87 1.01 4.24
N LEU A 341 -7.61 1.15 4.67
CA LEU A 341 -6.50 0.36 4.13
C LEU A 341 -6.57 -1.14 4.47
N SER A 342 -7.28 -1.51 5.53
CA SER A 342 -7.47 -2.90 5.92
C SER A 342 -8.54 -3.62 5.09
N TYR A 343 -9.57 -2.90 4.63
CA TYR A 343 -10.74 -3.50 3.97
C TYR A 343 -10.89 -3.15 2.48
N LEU A 344 -10.32 -2.04 2.00
CA LEU A 344 -10.44 -1.65 0.59
C LEU A 344 -9.33 -2.26 -0.24
N ASP A 345 -9.68 -2.81 -1.40
CA ASP A 345 -8.73 -3.33 -2.38
C ASP A 345 -8.22 -2.24 -3.34
N PRO A 346 -7.11 -2.46 -4.08
CA PRO A 346 -6.65 -1.51 -5.09
C PRO A 346 -7.73 -1.23 -6.15
N LEU A 347 -7.74 0.01 -6.69
CA LEU A 347 -8.63 0.36 -7.80
C LEU A 347 -8.05 -0.18 -9.12
N GLY A 348 -8.84 -1.03 -9.78
CA GLY A 348 -8.51 -1.63 -11.07
C GLY A 348 -8.44 -3.16 -10.98
N LYS A 349 -9.10 -3.85 -11.91
CA LYS A 349 -8.79 -5.26 -12.17
C LYS A 349 -7.38 -5.30 -12.78
N PRO A 350 -6.55 -6.33 -12.53
CA PRO A 350 -5.30 -6.53 -13.26
C PRO A 350 -5.66 -6.76 -14.73
N GLN A 351 -5.69 -5.68 -15.49
CA GLN A 351 -6.05 -5.69 -16.90
C GLN A 351 -4.73 -5.70 -17.65
N ALA A 352 -4.48 -6.83 -18.34
CA ALA A 352 -3.28 -7.04 -19.13
C ALA A 352 -3.11 -5.87 -20.11
N ILE A 353 -2.02 -5.13 -19.94
CA ILE A 353 -1.59 -4.13 -20.91
C ILE A 353 -1.00 -4.92 -22.07
N LEU A 354 -1.70 -4.93 -23.22
CA LEU A 354 -1.20 -5.50 -24.46
C LEU A 354 0.05 -4.71 -24.89
N PRO A 355 1.24 -5.34 -25.01
CA PRO A 355 2.38 -4.69 -25.62
C PRO A 355 2.07 -4.43 -27.09
N LYS A 356 2.41 -3.23 -27.59
CA LYS A 356 2.58 -3.01 -29.03
C LYS A 356 3.85 -3.74 -29.45
N GLU A 357 3.74 -4.56 -30.49
CA GLU A 357 4.85 -5.26 -31.11
C GLU A 357 5.80 -4.24 -31.75
N GLU A 358 7.06 -4.22 -31.32
CA GLU A 358 8.17 -3.68 -32.09
C GLU A 358 9.14 -4.82 -32.41
N ASP A 359 9.34 -5.04 -33.70
CA ASP A 359 10.26 -6.00 -34.29
C ASP A 359 11.71 -5.57 -34.07
N GLU A 360 12.53 -6.40 -33.43
CA GLU A 360 13.99 -6.29 -33.57
C GLU A 360 14.67 -7.64 -33.83
N SER A 361 15.60 -7.57 -34.79
CA SER A 361 16.33 -8.64 -35.43
C SER A 361 17.36 -9.33 -34.52
N LYS A 362 17.35 -10.66 -34.53
CA LYS A 362 18.32 -11.55 -33.86
C LYS A 362 19.75 -11.35 -34.37
N LYS A 363 20.71 -11.26 -33.44
CA LYS A 363 22.13 -11.64 -33.66
C LYS A 363 22.60 -12.56 -32.54
N GLU A 364 23.20 -13.69 -32.92
CA GLU A 364 23.83 -14.66 -32.03
C GLU A 364 25.29 -14.26 -31.78
N ILE A 365 25.72 -14.25 -30.50
CA ILE A 365 27.12 -14.06 -30.07
C ILE A 365 27.37 -14.93 -28.81
N PRO A 366 28.58 -15.53 -28.62
CA PRO A 366 28.76 -16.71 -27.76
C PRO A 366 28.98 -16.40 -26.27
N MET A 367 28.64 -17.39 -25.43
CA MET A 367 28.76 -17.39 -23.97
C MET A 367 30.19 -17.61 -23.48
N GLU A 368 30.68 -16.74 -22.60
CA GLU A 368 31.81 -17.05 -21.71
C GLU A 368 31.34 -17.77 -20.44
N ASN A 369 32.12 -18.78 -20.06
CA ASN A 369 31.94 -19.58 -18.85
C ASN A 369 32.58 -18.87 -17.66
N VAL A 370 31.76 -18.33 -16.75
CA VAL A 370 32.22 -18.02 -15.38
C VAL A 370 31.71 -19.12 -14.46
N SER A 371 32.63 -20.00 -14.08
CA SER A 371 32.42 -21.03 -13.07
C SER A 371 32.91 -20.57 -11.70
N THR A 372 31.99 -20.44 -10.75
CA THR A 372 32.21 -20.86 -9.34
C THR A 372 30.84 -20.97 -8.67
N LYS A 373 30.37 -22.20 -8.42
CA LYS A 373 29.20 -22.47 -7.57
C LYS A 373 29.56 -22.15 -6.11
N LYS A 374 29.44 -20.88 -5.70
CA LYS A 374 29.30 -20.54 -4.28
C LYS A 374 27.87 -20.89 -3.87
N GLY A 375 27.69 -21.85 -2.96
CA GLY A 375 26.38 -22.15 -2.39
C GLY A 375 25.81 -20.93 -1.67
N MET A 376 24.49 -20.75 -1.71
CA MET A 376 23.83 -19.67 -0.97
C MET A 376 23.97 -19.89 0.54
N VAL A 377 24.08 -18.78 1.30
CA VAL A 377 24.29 -18.80 2.76
C VAL A 377 23.10 -19.41 3.51
N LEU A 378 21.88 -19.21 3.00
CA LEU A 378 20.67 -19.69 3.65
C LEU A 378 20.28 -21.09 3.17
N PRO A 379 19.88 -21.99 4.08
CA PRO A 379 19.39 -23.31 3.70
C PRO A 379 18.10 -23.18 2.89
N PHE A 380 18.11 -23.74 1.68
CA PHE A 380 16.93 -23.82 0.82
C PHE A 380 16.15 -25.10 1.15
N THR A 381 14.84 -24.98 1.42
CA THR A 381 13.98 -26.15 1.66
C THR A 381 13.05 -26.34 0.46
N PRO A 382 13.29 -27.36 -0.39
CA PRO A 382 12.43 -27.65 -1.53
C PRO A 382 11.05 -28.13 -1.08
N LEU A 383 9.97 -27.53 -1.61
CA LEU A 383 8.59 -27.94 -1.35
C LEU A 383 7.87 -28.31 -2.66
N ALA A 384 7.06 -29.36 -2.62
CA ALA A 384 6.25 -29.78 -3.76
C ALA A 384 4.87 -29.10 -3.71
N LEU A 385 4.31 -28.75 -4.87
CA LEU A 385 2.94 -28.26 -5.00
C LEU A 385 2.13 -29.25 -5.84
N SER A 386 1.05 -29.79 -5.30
CA SER A 386 0.15 -30.68 -6.02
C SER A 386 -1.27 -30.15 -5.95
N PHE A 387 -2.01 -30.28 -7.03
CA PHE A 387 -3.40 -29.86 -7.07
C PHE A 387 -4.24 -30.81 -7.92
N ASP A 388 -5.46 -31.05 -7.47
CA ASP A 388 -6.36 -32.02 -8.06
C ASP A 388 -7.76 -31.43 -8.27
N ASP A 389 -8.27 -31.61 -9.49
CA ASP A 389 -9.56 -31.14 -9.98
C ASP A 389 -9.84 -29.66 -9.66
N VAL A 390 -8.83 -28.79 -9.82
CA VAL A 390 -8.98 -27.36 -9.51
C VAL A 390 -9.89 -26.69 -10.52
N LYS A 391 -10.98 -26.12 -10.01
CA LYS A 391 -11.95 -25.33 -10.77
C LYS A 391 -12.03 -23.93 -10.18
N TYR A 392 -12.28 -22.96 -11.04
CA TYR A 392 -12.44 -21.57 -10.64
C TYR A 392 -13.61 -20.96 -11.38
N PHE A 393 -14.50 -20.34 -10.61
CA PHE A 393 -15.72 -19.71 -11.08
C PHE A 393 -15.74 -18.25 -10.68
N VAL A 394 -16.29 -17.41 -11.55
CA VAL A 394 -16.61 -16.02 -11.24
C VAL A 394 -18.10 -15.78 -11.46
N ASP A 395 -18.67 -14.80 -10.79
CA ASP A 395 -20.05 -14.42 -11.06
C ASP A 395 -20.19 -13.97 -12.52
N MET A 396 -21.33 -14.29 -13.16
CA MET A 396 -21.56 -13.97 -14.56
C MET A 396 -21.47 -12.46 -14.78
N PRO A 397 -20.60 -11.97 -15.69
CA PRO A 397 -20.52 -10.53 -16.01
C PRO A 397 -21.87 -9.99 -16.47
N ALA A 398 -22.21 -8.76 -16.09
CA ALA A 398 -23.51 -8.14 -16.42
C ALA A 398 -23.79 -8.17 -17.93
N GLU A 399 -22.79 -7.87 -18.75
CA GLU A 399 -22.84 -7.88 -20.21
C GLU A 399 -23.28 -9.24 -20.80
N MET A 400 -22.90 -10.36 -20.17
CA MET A 400 -23.28 -11.70 -20.63
C MET A 400 -24.66 -12.13 -20.10
N ARG A 401 -25.08 -11.61 -18.95
CA ARG A 401 -26.45 -11.82 -18.43
C ARG A 401 -27.47 -11.13 -19.34
N ASP A 402 -27.13 -9.95 -19.85
CA ASP A 402 -27.97 -9.19 -20.79
C ASP A 402 -28.10 -9.88 -22.16
N GLN A 403 -27.14 -10.75 -22.52
CA GLN A 403 -27.19 -11.60 -23.72
C GLN A 403 -27.97 -12.91 -23.50
N GLY A 404 -28.65 -13.08 -22.36
CA GLY A 404 -29.56 -14.19 -22.10
C GLY A 404 -28.89 -15.46 -21.56
N VAL A 405 -27.66 -15.39 -21.07
CA VAL A 405 -26.99 -16.55 -20.44
C VAL A 405 -27.65 -16.85 -19.09
N GLN A 406 -28.26 -18.04 -18.97
CA GLN A 406 -28.99 -18.47 -17.76
C GLN A 406 -28.08 -18.90 -16.61
N GLU A 407 -26.81 -19.19 -16.89
CA GLU A 407 -25.85 -19.59 -15.86
C GLU A 407 -25.53 -18.42 -14.92
N THR A 408 -25.47 -18.70 -13.62
CA THR A 408 -25.16 -17.69 -12.60
C THR A 408 -23.66 -17.46 -12.41
N ARG A 409 -22.83 -18.42 -12.82
CA ARG A 409 -21.38 -18.42 -12.65
C ARG A 409 -20.68 -18.81 -13.94
N LEU A 410 -19.68 -18.04 -14.34
CA LEU A 410 -18.80 -18.36 -15.46
C LEU A 410 -17.62 -19.20 -14.96
N GLN A 411 -17.44 -20.38 -15.54
CA GLN A 411 -16.30 -21.25 -15.24
C GLN A 411 -15.08 -20.85 -16.07
N LEU A 412 -13.98 -20.49 -15.40
CA LEU A 412 -12.72 -20.11 -16.04
C LEU A 412 -11.67 -21.21 -16.02
N LEU A 413 -11.63 -22.04 -14.97
CA LEU A 413 -10.77 -23.22 -14.89
C LEU A 413 -11.63 -24.49 -14.82
N LYS A 414 -11.32 -25.45 -15.69
CA LYS A 414 -12.12 -26.67 -15.92
C LYS A 414 -11.40 -27.92 -15.42
N GLY A 415 -11.27 -28.06 -14.10
CA GLY A 415 -10.78 -29.29 -13.47
C GLY A 415 -9.32 -29.61 -13.79
N VAL A 416 -8.42 -28.71 -13.40
CA VAL A 416 -6.99 -28.86 -13.68
C VAL A 416 -6.32 -29.68 -12.57
N THR A 417 -5.64 -30.77 -12.94
CA THR A 417 -4.84 -31.61 -12.02
C THR A 417 -3.38 -31.61 -12.46
N SER A 418 -2.46 -31.29 -11.54
CA SER A 418 -1.02 -31.43 -11.80
C SER A 418 -0.20 -31.48 -10.52
N THR A 419 1.09 -31.79 -10.68
CA THR A 419 2.08 -31.76 -9.61
C THR A 419 3.34 -31.05 -10.08
N PHE A 420 3.83 -30.11 -9.28
CA PHE A 420 5.09 -29.41 -9.46
C PHE A 420 6.09 -29.96 -8.45
N ARG A 421 7.16 -30.54 -8.98
CA ARG A 421 8.24 -31.10 -8.18
C ARG A 421 9.25 -30.02 -7.83
N PRO A 422 9.86 -30.08 -6.64
CA PRO A 422 11.01 -29.25 -6.35
C PRO A 422 12.18 -29.59 -7.28
N GLY A 423 13.11 -28.65 -7.50
CA GLY A 423 14.26 -28.89 -8.37
C GLY A 423 13.97 -28.73 -9.87
N VAL A 424 12.75 -28.35 -10.26
CA VAL A 424 12.31 -28.34 -11.65
C VAL A 424 11.68 -27.01 -12.03
N LEU A 425 12.30 -26.33 -13.00
CA LEU A 425 11.67 -25.21 -13.69
C LEU A 425 10.50 -25.71 -14.54
N THR A 426 9.28 -25.35 -14.16
CA THR A 426 8.05 -25.73 -14.87
C THR A 426 7.50 -24.53 -15.64
N ALA A 427 7.38 -24.65 -16.96
CA ALA A 427 6.80 -23.62 -17.82
C ALA A 427 5.33 -23.93 -18.13
N LEU A 428 4.43 -22.98 -17.85
CA LEU A 428 3.02 -23.04 -18.24
C LEU A 428 2.82 -22.30 -19.56
N MET A 429 2.63 -23.04 -20.65
CA MET A 429 2.49 -22.50 -22.00
C MET A 429 1.09 -22.73 -22.57
N GLY A 430 0.61 -21.79 -23.39
CA GLY A 430 -0.70 -21.84 -24.02
C GLY A 430 -1.07 -20.51 -24.68
N VAL A 431 -2.11 -20.50 -25.51
CA VAL A 431 -2.59 -19.29 -26.19
C VAL A 431 -3.09 -18.22 -25.20
N SER A 432 -3.16 -16.96 -25.63
CA SER A 432 -3.77 -15.91 -24.83
C SER A 432 -5.23 -16.26 -24.50
N GLY A 433 -5.68 -15.94 -23.28
CA GLY A 433 -7.03 -16.31 -22.80
C GLY A 433 -7.21 -17.76 -22.35
N ALA A 434 -6.20 -18.64 -22.46
CA ALA A 434 -6.29 -20.03 -22.02
C ALA A 434 -6.39 -20.24 -20.49
N GLY A 435 -6.45 -19.16 -19.69
CA GLY A 435 -6.54 -19.23 -18.23
C GLY A 435 -5.21 -19.42 -17.49
N LYS A 436 -4.06 -19.17 -18.14
CA LYS A 436 -2.72 -19.33 -17.53
C LYS A 436 -2.53 -18.48 -16.28
N THR A 437 -2.68 -17.17 -16.42
CA THR A 437 -2.61 -16.21 -15.30
C THR A 437 -3.68 -16.51 -14.25
N THR A 438 -4.88 -16.91 -14.67
CA THR A 438 -5.94 -17.34 -13.74
C THR A 438 -5.51 -18.53 -12.89
N LEU A 439 -4.92 -19.57 -13.50
CA LEU A 439 -4.39 -20.73 -12.77
C LEU A 439 -3.26 -20.32 -11.83
N MET A 440 -2.32 -19.49 -12.29
CA MET A 440 -1.22 -18.99 -11.45
C MET A 440 -1.73 -18.18 -10.27
N ASP A 441 -2.68 -17.27 -10.47
CA ASP A 441 -3.28 -16.47 -9.40
C ASP A 441 -4.04 -17.34 -8.38
N VAL A 442 -4.76 -18.38 -8.83
CA VAL A 442 -5.47 -19.31 -7.94
C VAL A 442 -4.46 -20.12 -7.11
N LEU A 443 -3.41 -20.64 -7.75
CA LEU A 443 -2.35 -21.39 -7.07
C LEU A 443 -1.54 -20.51 -6.10
N ALA A 444 -1.24 -19.27 -6.47
CA ALA A 444 -0.63 -18.27 -5.60
C ALA A 444 -1.59 -17.76 -4.51
N GLY A 445 -2.90 -17.95 -4.70
CA GLY A 445 -3.97 -17.47 -3.82
C GLY A 445 -4.12 -15.96 -3.80
N ARG A 446 -3.89 -15.33 -4.96
CA ARG A 446 -4.11 -13.90 -5.21
C ARG A 446 -5.54 -13.60 -5.65
N LYS A 447 -6.33 -14.60 -6.04
CA LYS A 447 -7.77 -14.43 -6.30
C LYS A 447 -8.55 -14.38 -4.98
N THR A 448 -8.97 -13.18 -4.61
CA THR A 448 -9.84 -12.92 -3.44
C THR A 448 -11.33 -12.95 -3.77
N GLY A 449 -11.69 -12.83 -5.06
CA GLY A 449 -13.06 -13.00 -5.56
C GLY A 449 -13.24 -14.33 -6.30
N GLY A 450 -14.50 -14.76 -6.47
CA GLY A 450 -14.86 -16.01 -7.13
C GLY A 450 -14.86 -17.23 -6.21
N TYR A 451 -15.16 -18.39 -6.78
CA TYR A 451 -15.26 -19.67 -6.07
C TYR A 451 -14.17 -20.61 -6.57
N ILE A 452 -13.33 -21.09 -5.66
CA ILE A 452 -12.29 -22.08 -5.94
C ILE A 452 -12.77 -23.43 -5.41
N GLU A 453 -12.81 -24.43 -6.27
CA GLU A 453 -13.10 -25.83 -5.93
C GLU A 453 -11.91 -26.71 -6.30
N GLY A 454 -11.85 -27.91 -5.71
CA GLY A 454 -10.72 -28.84 -5.84
C GLY A 454 -9.81 -28.85 -4.62
N ASP A 455 -8.72 -29.63 -4.69
CA ASP A 455 -7.77 -29.80 -3.60
C ASP A 455 -6.40 -29.26 -4.01
N ILE A 456 -5.81 -28.38 -3.19
CA ILE A 456 -4.45 -27.85 -3.40
C ILE A 456 -3.63 -28.21 -2.17
N ARG A 457 -2.54 -28.94 -2.38
CA ARG A 457 -1.64 -29.41 -1.31
C ARG A 457 -0.20 -28.96 -1.52
N VAL A 458 0.43 -28.57 -0.43
CA VAL A 458 1.86 -28.24 -0.36
C VAL A 458 2.55 -29.35 0.43
N SER A 459 3.43 -30.10 -0.23
CA SER A 459 4.13 -31.26 0.34
C SER A 459 3.18 -32.25 1.05
N GLY A 460 2.01 -32.48 0.46
CA GLY A 460 0.99 -33.40 0.98
C GLY A 460 0.00 -32.80 2.00
N PHE A 461 0.21 -31.57 2.46
CA PHE A 461 -0.71 -30.89 3.39
C PHE A 461 -1.64 -29.92 2.66
N PRO A 462 -2.91 -29.77 3.09
CA PRO A 462 -3.82 -28.77 2.52
C PRO A 462 -3.22 -27.36 2.57
N LYS A 463 -3.29 -26.64 1.46
CA LYS A 463 -2.76 -25.29 1.33
C LYS A 463 -3.53 -24.33 2.24
N LYS A 464 -2.83 -23.72 3.19
CA LYS A 464 -3.31 -22.58 3.97
C LYS A 464 -2.72 -21.29 3.40
N GLN A 465 -3.58 -20.37 2.97
CA GLN A 465 -3.13 -19.17 2.26
C GLN A 465 -2.20 -18.29 3.08
N GLU A 466 -2.51 -18.09 4.37
CA GLU A 466 -1.73 -17.21 5.25
C GLU A 466 -0.28 -17.66 5.43
N THR A 467 -0.04 -18.96 5.48
CA THR A 467 1.29 -19.54 5.64
C THR A 467 1.99 -19.75 4.29
N PHE A 468 1.21 -19.97 3.23
CA PHE A 468 1.74 -20.18 1.87
C PHE A 468 2.47 -18.94 1.33
N ALA A 469 1.95 -17.74 1.59
CA ALA A 469 2.57 -16.49 1.16
C ALA A 469 4.03 -16.31 1.62
N ARG A 470 4.43 -16.96 2.73
CA ARG A 470 5.80 -16.90 3.26
C ARG A 470 6.80 -17.75 2.49
N ILE A 471 6.33 -18.86 1.93
CA ILE A 471 7.15 -19.83 1.18
C ILE A 471 7.00 -19.68 -0.33
N SER A 472 6.13 -18.77 -0.79
CA SER A 472 5.94 -18.45 -2.19
C SER A 472 6.46 -17.04 -2.53
N GLY A 473 7.15 -16.90 -3.66
CA GLY A 473 7.41 -15.61 -4.32
C GLY A 473 6.50 -15.42 -5.53
N TYR A 474 6.12 -14.19 -5.84
CA TYR A 474 5.33 -13.89 -7.05
C TYR A 474 5.88 -12.67 -7.77
N CYS A 475 6.43 -12.89 -8.96
CA CYS A 475 6.84 -11.81 -9.85
C CYS A 475 5.64 -11.41 -10.72
N GLU A 476 5.10 -10.22 -10.47
CA GLU A 476 3.99 -9.64 -11.23
C GLU A 476 4.42 -9.23 -12.65
N GLN A 477 3.42 -9.14 -13.55
CA GLN A 477 3.63 -8.63 -14.89
C GLN A 477 4.13 -7.17 -14.85
N THR A 478 3.56 -6.35 -13.95
CA THR A 478 3.93 -4.95 -13.74
C THR A 478 4.89 -4.78 -12.56
N ASP A 479 5.95 -4.01 -12.78
CA ASP A 479 6.98 -3.79 -11.76
C ASP A 479 6.60 -2.65 -10.80
N ILE A 480 5.96 -3.01 -9.68
CA ILE A 480 5.58 -2.06 -8.62
C ILE A 480 6.69 -1.96 -7.56
N HIS A 481 7.32 -0.79 -7.47
CA HIS A 481 8.36 -0.44 -6.49
C HIS A 481 8.22 0.99 -5.99
N SER A 482 8.80 1.29 -4.83
CA SER A 482 8.84 2.65 -4.30
C SER A 482 9.91 3.47 -5.05
N PRO A 483 9.55 4.63 -5.64
CA PRO A 483 10.46 5.34 -6.53
C PRO A 483 11.61 6.05 -5.80
N GLN A 484 11.50 6.35 -4.51
CA GLN A 484 12.52 7.06 -3.73
C GLN A 484 13.52 6.14 -2.99
N VAL A 485 13.41 4.83 -3.19
CA VAL A 485 14.27 3.82 -2.55
C VAL A 485 15.37 3.39 -3.54
N THR A 486 16.53 2.97 -3.04
CA THR A 486 17.59 2.39 -3.89
C THR A 486 17.34 0.91 -4.15
N VAL A 487 18.06 0.34 -5.11
CA VAL A 487 18.10 -1.12 -5.35
C VAL A 487 18.43 -1.87 -4.06
N ARG A 488 19.53 -1.51 -3.39
CA ARG A 488 19.98 -2.21 -2.17
C ARG A 488 18.98 -2.09 -1.03
N GLU A 489 18.44 -0.90 -0.79
CA GLU A 489 17.43 -0.71 0.26
C GLU A 489 16.12 -1.47 -0.02
N SER A 490 15.72 -1.60 -1.29
CA SER A 490 14.55 -2.39 -1.66
C SER A 490 14.73 -3.86 -1.31
N LEU A 491 15.94 -4.40 -1.54
CA LEU A 491 16.29 -5.77 -1.17
C LEU A 491 16.38 -5.94 0.35
N ILE A 492 17.06 -5.03 1.06
CA ILE A 492 17.13 -5.04 2.53
C ILE A 492 15.72 -5.00 3.14
N PHE A 493 14.85 -4.13 2.65
CA PHE A 493 13.49 -4.03 3.17
C PHE A 493 12.71 -5.34 2.97
N SER A 494 12.82 -5.97 1.80
CA SER A 494 12.22 -7.29 1.56
C SER A 494 12.79 -8.37 2.49
N ALA A 495 14.11 -8.41 2.64
CA ALA A 495 14.82 -9.35 3.51
C ALA A 495 14.34 -9.28 4.96
N PHE A 496 14.28 -8.07 5.51
CA PHE A 496 13.93 -7.85 6.92
C PHE A 496 12.46 -8.12 7.23
N LEU A 497 11.56 -8.03 6.24
CA LEU A 497 10.15 -8.37 6.41
C LEU A 497 9.86 -9.86 6.23
N ARG A 498 10.58 -10.54 5.35
CA ARG A 498 10.21 -11.89 4.89
C ARG A 498 11.09 -13.00 5.44
N LEU A 499 12.40 -12.76 5.62
CA LEU A 499 13.32 -13.78 6.14
C LEU A 499 12.99 -14.13 7.59
N ALA A 500 13.21 -15.40 7.91
CA ALA A 500 12.92 -15.96 9.22
C ALA A 500 13.65 -15.20 10.34
N LYS A 501 13.06 -15.22 11.53
CA LYS A 501 13.57 -14.47 12.68
C LYS A 501 14.86 -15.06 13.25
N GLU A 502 15.13 -16.33 12.95
CA GLU A 502 16.32 -17.07 13.35
C GLU A 502 17.56 -16.61 12.59
N VAL A 503 17.39 -15.99 11.42
CA VAL A 503 18.49 -15.47 10.59
C VAL A 503 19.00 -14.17 11.21
N SER A 504 20.30 -14.12 11.51
CA SER A 504 20.97 -12.94 12.04
C SER A 504 20.97 -11.79 11.04
N LYS A 505 21.16 -10.56 11.50
CA LYS A 505 21.17 -9.39 10.60
C LYS A 505 22.31 -9.48 9.61
N GLU A 506 23.46 -9.97 10.06
CA GLU A 506 24.66 -10.17 9.27
C GLU A 506 24.41 -11.18 8.14
N GLU A 507 23.78 -12.31 8.44
CA GLU A 507 23.37 -13.30 7.44
C GLU A 507 22.34 -12.74 6.44
N LYS A 508 21.36 -11.95 6.91
CA LYS A 508 20.38 -11.28 6.01
C LYS A 508 21.09 -10.35 5.04
N MET A 509 22.06 -9.58 5.50
CA MET A 509 22.81 -8.64 4.66
C MET A 509 23.72 -9.36 3.67
N MET A 510 24.42 -10.42 4.11
CA MET A 510 25.20 -11.27 3.22
C MET A 510 24.33 -11.91 2.13
N PHE A 511 23.13 -12.37 2.48
CA PHE A 511 22.19 -12.94 1.51
C PHE A 511 21.70 -11.91 0.49
N VAL A 512 21.42 -10.67 0.93
CA VAL A 512 21.08 -9.57 0.02
C VAL A 512 22.21 -9.32 -0.98
N ASP A 513 23.46 -9.25 -0.51
CA ASP A 513 24.60 -9.01 -1.39
C ASP A 513 24.80 -10.16 -2.40
N GLN A 514 24.60 -11.42 -1.99
CA GLN A 514 24.62 -12.59 -2.87
C GLN A 514 23.54 -12.54 -3.96
N VAL A 515 22.29 -12.21 -3.61
CA VAL A 515 21.21 -12.13 -4.59
C VAL A 515 21.47 -10.98 -5.57
N MET A 516 22.01 -9.86 -5.09
CA MET A 516 22.35 -8.71 -5.92
C MET A 516 23.47 -9.02 -6.94
N GLU A 517 24.47 -9.83 -6.53
CA GLU A 517 25.50 -10.37 -7.41
C GLU A 517 24.90 -11.29 -8.47
N LEU A 518 24.00 -12.19 -8.06
CA LEU A 518 23.37 -13.18 -8.93
C LEU A 518 22.54 -12.54 -10.07
N VAL A 519 21.88 -11.42 -9.81
CA VAL A 519 21.08 -10.69 -10.83
C VAL A 519 21.85 -9.56 -11.53
N GLU A 520 23.16 -9.47 -11.32
CA GLU A 520 24.02 -8.41 -11.89
C GLU A 520 23.51 -6.98 -11.58
N LEU A 521 23.10 -6.72 -10.33
CA LEU A 521 22.63 -5.40 -9.86
C LEU A 521 23.65 -4.67 -8.96
N VAL A 522 24.84 -5.22 -8.76
CA VAL A 522 25.87 -4.70 -7.84
C VAL A 522 26.27 -3.27 -8.20
N ASP A 523 26.46 -2.98 -9.49
CA ASP A 523 26.84 -1.64 -9.97
C ASP A 523 25.73 -0.60 -9.78
N LEU A 524 24.49 -1.07 -9.62
CA LEU A 524 23.29 -0.25 -9.45
C LEU A 524 22.79 -0.24 -8.00
N LYS A 525 23.57 -0.76 -7.04
CA LYS A 525 23.14 -0.93 -5.64
C LYS A 525 22.62 0.36 -5.00
N ASP A 526 23.26 1.49 -5.30
CA ASP A 526 22.94 2.81 -4.76
C ASP A 526 22.09 3.65 -5.73
N ALA A 527 21.72 3.10 -6.89
CA ALA A 527 20.86 3.77 -7.86
C ALA A 527 19.42 3.82 -7.34
N ILE A 528 18.78 4.98 -7.53
CA ILE A 528 17.37 5.20 -7.17
C ILE A 528 16.46 4.48 -8.18
N VAL A 529 15.44 3.79 -7.67
CA VAL A 529 14.48 3.05 -8.49
C VAL A 529 13.74 3.96 -9.47
N GLY A 530 13.25 5.11 -9.01
CA GLY A 530 12.61 6.14 -9.82
C GLY A 530 11.25 5.72 -10.39
N LEU A 531 10.62 6.67 -11.12
CA LEU A 531 9.30 6.48 -11.71
C LEU A 531 9.39 5.73 -13.05
N PRO A 532 8.53 4.73 -13.31
CA PRO A 532 8.53 3.99 -14.58
C PRO A 532 8.48 4.91 -15.80
N GLY A 533 9.44 4.76 -16.71
CA GLY A 533 9.49 5.52 -17.97
C GLY A 533 9.93 6.98 -17.86
N VAL A 534 10.27 7.47 -16.65
CA VAL A 534 10.66 8.88 -16.46
C VAL A 534 12.04 9.01 -15.82
N THR A 535 12.29 8.32 -14.71
CA THR A 535 13.54 8.46 -13.93
C THR A 535 13.99 7.14 -13.31
N GLY A 536 15.28 7.06 -12.96
CA GLY A 536 15.85 5.94 -12.24
C GLY A 536 16.20 4.77 -13.14
N LEU A 537 15.76 3.57 -12.76
CA LEU A 537 16.11 2.32 -13.44
C LEU A 537 15.41 2.15 -14.78
N SER A 538 16.12 1.56 -15.74
CA SER A 538 15.55 1.10 -17.01
C SER A 538 14.49 0.01 -16.76
N THR A 539 13.67 -0.28 -17.76
CA THR A 539 12.68 -1.37 -17.72
C THR A 539 13.32 -2.71 -17.36
N GLU A 540 14.46 -3.03 -17.97
CA GLU A 540 15.18 -4.27 -17.72
C GLU A 540 15.77 -4.36 -16.31
N GLN A 541 16.39 -3.28 -15.85
CA GLN A 541 16.96 -3.19 -14.50
C GLN A 541 15.85 -3.30 -13.44
N ARG A 542 14.70 -2.68 -13.70
CA ARG A 542 13.53 -2.73 -12.83
C ARG A 542 12.93 -4.14 -12.77
N LYS A 543 12.85 -4.86 -13.89
CA LYS A 543 12.40 -6.26 -13.91
C LYS A 543 13.36 -7.17 -13.12
N ARG A 544 14.68 -6.98 -13.29
CA ARG A 544 15.69 -7.67 -12.47
C ARG A 544 15.53 -7.38 -10.98
N LEU A 545 15.25 -6.13 -10.61
CA LEU A 545 14.96 -5.74 -9.24
C LEU A 545 13.70 -6.45 -8.70
N THR A 546 12.62 -6.52 -9.48
CA THR A 546 11.40 -7.26 -9.09
C THR A 546 11.71 -8.70 -8.74
N ILE A 547 12.51 -9.37 -9.57
CA ILE A 547 12.89 -10.77 -9.35
C ILE A 547 13.80 -10.88 -8.12
N ALA A 548 14.79 -10.00 -7.97
CA ALA A 548 15.67 -9.99 -6.82
C ALA A 548 14.92 -9.77 -5.50
N VAL A 549 13.93 -8.87 -5.46
CA VAL A 549 13.08 -8.61 -4.28
C VAL A 549 12.32 -9.87 -3.85
N GLU A 550 11.88 -10.70 -4.79
CA GLU A 550 11.24 -11.98 -4.51
C GLU A 550 12.25 -13.08 -4.11
N LEU A 551 13.42 -13.13 -4.75
CA LEU A 551 14.47 -14.10 -4.45
C LEU A 551 15.07 -13.91 -3.05
N VAL A 552 15.20 -12.66 -2.58
CA VAL A 552 15.73 -12.32 -1.25
C VAL A 552 14.85 -12.86 -0.11
N ALA A 553 13.60 -13.24 -0.39
CA ALA A 553 12.76 -13.90 0.59
C ALA A 553 13.10 -15.39 0.80
N ASN A 554 14.02 -15.95 0.00
CA ASN A 554 14.33 -17.37 -0.05
C ASN A 554 13.07 -18.26 -0.15
N PRO A 555 12.12 -17.99 -1.08
CA PRO A 555 10.88 -18.74 -1.14
C PRO A 555 11.14 -20.16 -1.68
N SER A 556 10.37 -21.15 -1.25
CA SER A 556 10.46 -22.53 -1.77
C SER A 556 9.83 -22.69 -3.15
N ILE A 557 8.85 -21.85 -3.49
CA ILE A 557 8.10 -21.86 -4.75
C ILE A 557 8.10 -20.43 -5.30
N ILE A 558 8.49 -20.25 -6.56
CA ILE A 558 8.42 -18.92 -7.21
C ILE A 558 7.50 -18.99 -8.43
N PHE A 559 6.50 -18.11 -8.45
CA PHE A 559 5.65 -17.86 -9.59
C PHE A 559 6.20 -16.67 -10.36
N MET A 560 6.36 -16.82 -11.67
CA MET A 560 6.86 -15.76 -12.53
C MET A 560 5.92 -15.59 -13.71
N ASP A 561 5.14 -14.51 -13.71
CA ASP A 561 4.27 -14.17 -14.84
C ASP A 561 5.05 -13.30 -15.83
N GLU A 562 5.23 -13.82 -17.04
CA GLU A 562 6.02 -13.19 -18.12
C GLU A 562 7.38 -12.62 -17.67
N PRO A 563 8.28 -13.44 -17.08
CA PRO A 563 9.54 -12.95 -16.50
C PRO A 563 10.50 -12.35 -17.52
N THR A 564 10.39 -12.73 -18.79
CA THR A 564 11.26 -12.30 -19.89
C THR A 564 10.66 -11.21 -20.77
N SER A 565 9.43 -10.75 -20.45
CA SER A 565 8.79 -9.69 -21.24
C SER A 565 9.51 -8.35 -21.03
N GLY A 566 9.82 -7.66 -22.14
CA GLY A 566 10.54 -6.39 -22.13
C GLY A 566 12.01 -6.49 -21.74
N LEU A 567 12.61 -7.69 -21.76
CA LEU A 567 14.04 -7.94 -21.56
C LEU A 567 14.73 -8.28 -22.88
N ASP A 568 15.95 -7.76 -23.07
CA ASP A 568 16.86 -8.30 -24.07
C ASP A 568 17.26 -9.76 -23.76
N ALA A 569 17.84 -10.43 -24.75
CA ALA A 569 18.20 -11.85 -24.63
C ALA A 569 19.22 -12.11 -23.50
N ARG A 570 20.12 -11.15 -23.22
CA ARG A 570 21.12 -11.28 -22.16
C ARG A 570 20.48 -11.19 -20.78
N ALA A 571 19.67 -10.17 -20.52
CA ALA A 571 19.00 -9.97 -19.24
C ALA A 571 18.02 -11.12 -18.95
N ALA A 572 17.30 -11.60 -19.96
CA ALA A 572 16.47 -12.79 -19.84
C ALA A 572 17.31 -14.03 -19.44
N ALA A 573 18.47 -14.24 -20.07
CA ALA A 573 19.35 -15.35 -19.72
C ALA A 573 19.93 -15.24 -18.30
N ILE A 574 20.33 -14.04 -17.87
CA ILE A 574 20.82 -13.79 -16.50
C ILE A 574 19.74 -14.16 -15.48
N VAL A 575 18.52 -13.67 -15.69
CA VAL A 575 17.37 -13.96 -14.82
C VAL A 575 17.10 -15.46 -14.75
N MET A 576 17.05 -16.15 -15.89
CA MET A 576 16.74 -17.57 -15.91
C MET A 576 17.87 -18.41 -15.31
N ARG A 577 19.14 -18.01 -15.48
CA ARG A 577 20.28 -18.63 -14.79
C ARG A 577 20.24 -18.40 -13.29
N ALA A 578 19.90 -17.20 -12.84
CA ALA A 578 19.74 -16.89 -11.42
C ALA A 578 18.70 -17.83 -10.77
N VAL A 579 17.55 -17.97 -11.41
CA VAL A 579 16.49 -18.88 -10.93
C VAL A 579 16.95 -20.34 -11.00
N GLN A 580 17.59 -20.77 -12.09
CA GLN A 580 18.12 -22.14 -12.16
C GLN A 580 19.15 -22.41 -11.06
N ASN A 581 20.12 -21.53 -10.85
CA ASN A 581 21.18 -21.72 -9.86
C ASN A 581 20.67 -21.83 -8.41
N ILE A 582 19.54 -21.18 -8.09
CA ILE A 582 18.94 -21.25 -6.76
C ILE A 582 18.08 -22.52 -6.60
N TYR A 583 17.30 -22.86 -7.62
CA TYR A 583 16.20 -23.83 -7.50
C TYR A 583 16.43 -25.17 -8.18
N CYS A 584 17.42 -25.31 -9.07
CA CYS A 584 17.72 -26.50 -9.87
C CYS A 584 19.18 -26.93 -9.68
#